data_AF-C3W2S0-F1
#
_entry.id   AF-C3W2S0-F1
#
_cell.length_a   1.000
_cell.length_b   1.000
_cell.length_c   1.000
_cell.angle_alpha   90.00
_cell.angle_beta   90.00
_cell.angle_gamma   90.00
#
_symmetry.space_group_name_H-M   'P 1'
#
loop_
_entity.id
_entity.type
_entity.pdbx_description
1 polymer ?
#
loop_
_entity_poly.entity_id
_entity_poly.type
_entity_poly.pdbx_seq_one_letter_code
_entity_poly.pdbx_strand_id
1 'polypeptide(L)'
;VTENIYRRWLIDNKITIGTAIDAVREVGNPTILATFTVVAALVPMAAVSGMMGPYMAPIPVLGSVAMMFSLFAAFVFTPYFIMVFAPPLNVLRKMHKKEEKEAKIMFSFFHSTISKLFNTKIYGWSFLIGLVVAFFISMSMFYTTSVPVKMLPLDNKSEFGVVLDMPDGTALANTASTLHKMAQVLRNMPEVVAIQSYSGTAKPFDFNGLVRHYYLRQTPSEGELQIQLVEKSERDRSSHEIA
;
A
#
# COMPACT_ATOMS: atom_id res chain seq x y z
N VAL A 1 -1.91 -23.51 7.44
CA VAL A 1 -1.81 -24.93 7.01
C VAL A 1 -0.69 -25.68 7.75
N THR A 2 0.56 -25.20 7.69
CA THR A 2 1.74 -25.76 8.40
C THR A 2 1.47 -26.08 9.88
N GLU A 3 1.03 -25.06 10.63
CA GLU A 3 0.76 -25.15 12.05
C GLU A 3 -0.26 -26.24 12.38
N ASN A 4 -1.35 -26.33 11.59
CA ASN A 4 -2.39 -27.33 11.85
C ASN A 4 -1.90 -28.75 11.60
N ILE A 5 -1.04 -28.97 10.59
CA ILE A 5 -0.42 -30.28 10.34
C ILE A 5 0.46 -30.69 11.53
N TYR A 6 1.33 -29.80 12.02
CA TYR A 6 2.16 -30.07 13.19
C TYR A 6 1.34 -30.31 14.46
N ARG A 7 0.30 -29.51 14.68
CA ARG A 7 -0.65 -29.70 15.78
C ARG A 7 -1.29 -31.08 15.72
N ARG A 8 -1.77 -31.52 14.55
CA ARG A 8 -2.43 -32.82 14.39
C ARG A 8 -1.47 -33.99 14.60
N TRP A 9 -0.25 -33.90 14.09
CA TRP A 9 0.79 -34.92 14.33
C TRP A 9 1.16 -35.06 15.81
N LEU A 10 1.14 -33.97 16.57
CA LEU A 10 1.38 -34.00 18.02
C LEU A 10 0.21 -34.65 18.78
N ILE A 11 -1.03 -34.38 18.38
CA ILE A 11 -2.23 -34.96 18.97
C ILE A 11 -2.30 -36.48 18.70
N ASP A 12 -2.13 -36.88 17.44
CA ASP A 12 -2.23 -38.28 17.03
C ASP A 12 -0.94 -39.07 17.30
N ASN A 13 0.12 -38.36 17.71
CA ASN A 13 1.45 -38.86 18.02
C ASN A 13 2.08 -39.71 16.90
N LYS A 14 1.71 -39.43 15.66
CA LYS A 14 2.11 -40.14 14.45
C LYS A 14 2.27 -39.16 13.30
N ILE A 15 3.36 -39.30 12.54
CA ILE A 15 3.59 -38.54 11.30
C ILE A 15 3.14 -39.43 10.15
N THR A 16 1.94 -39.19 9.64
CA THR A 16 1.40 -39.94 8.49
C THR A 16 0.78 -39.01 7.47
N ILE A 17 0.76 -39.46 6.20
CA ILE A 17 0.10 -38.74 5.11
C ILE A 17 -1.39 -38.55 5.41
N GLY A 18 -2.06 -39.57 5.95
CA GLY A 18 -3.49 -39.49 6.33
C GLY A 18 -3.76 -38.36 7.33
N THR A 19 -2.99 -38.29 8.42
CA THR A 19 -3.12 -37.21 9.42
C THR A 19 -2.84 -35.82 8.83
N ALA A 20 -1.94 -35.71 7.85
CA ALA A 20 -1.66 -34.44 7.17
C ALA A 20 -2.83 -34.03 6.25
N ILE A 21 -3.43 -34.98 5.52
CA ILE A 21 -4.61 -34.72 4.69
C ILE A 21 -5.79 -34.23 5.55
N ASP A 22 -6.05 -34.88 6.68
CA ASP A 22 -7.14 -34.49 7.57
C ASP A 22 -6.87 -33.12 8.20
N ALA A 23 -5.62 -32.82 8.58
CA ALA A 23 -5.24 -31.50 9.06
C ALA A 23 -5.42 -30.39 8.01
N VAL A 24 -5.15 -30.67 6.72
CA VAL A 24 -5.41 -29.72 5.63
C VAL A 24 -6.91 -29.54 5.42
N ARG A 25 -7.71 -30.62 5.48
CA ARG A 25 -9.18 -30.56 5.33
C ARG A 25 -9.84 -29.70 6.41
N GLU A 26 -9.34 -29.74 7.64
CA GLU A 26 -9.87 -28.95 8.76
C GLU A 26 -9.74 -27.43 8.53
N VAL A 27 -8.63 -26.98 7.93
CA VAL A 27 -8.34 -25.55 7.72
C VAL A 27 -8.52 -25.08 6.28
N GLY A 28 -8.87 -26.00 5.36
CA GLY A 28 -9.03 -25.71 3.94
C GLY A 28 -10.09 -24.65 3.68
N ASN A 29 -11.33 -24.91 4.12
CA ASN A 29 -12.46 -24.00 3.89
C ASN A 29 -12.23 -22.59 4.47
N PRO A 30 -11.77 -22.43 5.73
CA PRO A 30 -11.43 -21.11 6.27
C PRO A 30 -10.36 -20.37 5.45
N THR A 31 -9.33 -21.07 4.99
CA THR A 31 -8.22 -20.44 4.23
C THR A 31 -8.67 -19.96 2.86
N ILE A 32 -9.51 -20.77 2.18
CA ILE A 32 -10.11 -20.40 0.89
C ILE A 32 -11.01 -19.17 1.07
N LEU A 33 -11.91 -19.20 2.05
CA LEU A 33 -12.82 -18.09 2.33
C LEU A 33 -12.05 -16.80 2.64
N ALA A 34 -11.03 -16.86 3.50
CA ALA A 34 -10.21 -15.70 3.84
C ALA A 34 -9.53 -15.10 2.59
N THR A 35 -8.99 -15.94 1.70
CA THR A 35 -8.37 -15.49 0.45
C THR A 35 -9.38 -14.78 -0.44
N PHE A 36 -10.57 -15.36 -0.63
CA PHE A 36 -11.62 -14.73 -1.41
C PHE A 36 -12.15 -13.45 -0.76
N THR A 37 -12.21 -13.34 0.56
CA THR A 37 -12.57 -12.09 1.25
C THR A 37 -11.56 -10.98 0.94
N VAL A 38 -10.26 -11.29 0.96
CA VAL A 38 -9.21 -10.32 0.59
C VAL A 38 -9.37 -9.89 -0.87
N VAL A 39 -9.54 -10.83 -1.79
CA VAL A 39 -9.78 -10.54 -3.21
C VAL A 39 -11.02 -9.67 -3.38
N ALA A 40 -12.14 -10.03 -2.75
CA ALA A 40 -13.39 -9.29 -2.81
C ALA A 40 -13.26 -7.85 -2.25
N ALA A 41 -12.45 -7.64 -1.22
CA ALA A 41 -12.15 -6.31 -0.69
C ALA A 41 -11.31 -5.46 -1.65
N LEU A 42 -10.50 -6.08 -2.50
CA LEU A 42 -9.66 -5.40 -3.50
C LEU A 42 -10.41 -5.10 -4.80
N VAL A 43 -11.39 -5.92 -5.20
CA VAL A 43 -12.15 -5.76 -6.46
C VAL A 43 -12.68 -4.34 -6.69
N PRO A 44 -13.26 -3.62 -5.70
CA PRO A 44 -13.74 -2.26 -5.91
C PRO A 44 -12.67 -1.29 -6.43
N MET A 45 -11.40 -1.49 -6.07
CA MET A 45 -10.30 -0.64 -6.55
C MET A 45 -10.03 -0.82 -8.04
N ALA A 46 -10.34 -1.99 -8.62
CA ALA A 46 -10.19 -2.24 -10.05
C ALA A 46 -11.27 -1.52 -10.89
N ALA A 47 -12.40 -1.16 -10.25
CA ALA A 47 -13.48 -0.42 -10.88
C ALA A 47 -13.28 1.11 -10.85
N VAL A 48 -12.16 1.59 -10.29
CA VAL A 48 -11.83 3.02 -10.27
C VAL A 48 -11.55 3.50 -11.70
N SER A 49 -12.42 4.35 -12.22
CA SER A 49 -12.32 4.93 -13.54
C SER A 49 -11.60 6.29 -13.51
N GLY A 50 -11.38 6.87 -14.70
CA GLY A 50 -10.67 8.14 -14.85
C GLY A 50 -9.16 8.01 -14.72
N MET A 51 -8.48 9.13 -14.47
CA MET A 51 -7.01 9.20 -14.53
C MET A 51 -6.29 8.56 -13.35
N MET A 52 -6.98 8.31 -12.24
CA MET A 52 -6.44 7.48 -11.14
C MET A 52 -6.51 5.98 -11.42
N GLY A 53 -7.33 5.55 -12.39
CA GLY A 53 -7.51 4.15 -12.76
C GLY A 53 -6.19 3.43 -13.09
N PRO A 54 -5.38 3.94 -14.04
CA PRO A 54 -4.09 3.31 -14.39
C PRO A 54 -3.09 3.20 -13.23
N TYR A 55 -3.14 4.11 -12.26
CA TYR A 55 -2.26 4.08 -11.08
C TYR A 55 -2.77 3.17 -9.97
N MET A 56 -4.08 3.05 -9.82
CA MET A 56 -4.70 2.19 -8.79
C MET A 56 -4.87 0.74 -9.26
N ALA A 57 -5.08 0.51 -10.56
CA ALA A 57 -5.34 -0.82 -11.14
C ALA A 57 -4.29 -1.89 -10.85
N PRO A 58 -2.97 -1.60 -10.76
CA PRO A 58 -1.98 -2.63 -10.43
C PRO A 58 -2.17 -3.24 -9.04
N ILE A 59 -2.66 -2.48 -8.07
CA ILE A 59 -2.81 -2.92 -6.67
C ILE A 59 -3.80 -4.10 -6.55
N PRO A 60 -5.07 -3.98 -6.98
CA PRO A 60 -6.03 -5.08 -6.87
C PRO A 60 -5.70 -6.23 -7.81
N VAL A 61 -5.14 -5.96 -9.00
CA VAL A 61 -4.79 -7.01 -9.97
C VAL A 61 -3.64 -7.86 -9.44
N LEU A 62 -2.50 -7.25 -9.11
CA LEU A 62 -1.35 -7.97 -8.61
C LEU A 62 -1.63 -8.58 -7.24
N GLY A 63 -2.33 -7.85 -6.36
CA GLY A 63 -2.74 -8.34 -5.05
C GLY A 63 -3.62 -9.59 -5.16
N SER A 64 -4.67 -9.55 -5.99
CA SER A 64 -5.58 -10.69 -6.13
C SER A 64 -4.89 -11.90 -6.76
N VAL A 65 -4.08 -11.68 -7.80
CA VAL A 65 -3.29 -12.74 -8.44
C VAL A 65 -2.31 -13.37 -7.45
N ALA A 66 -1.58 -12.56 -6.68
CA ALA A 66 -0.66 -13.05 -5.65
C ALA A 66 -1.39 -13.85 -4.57
N MET A 67 -2.57 -13.41 -4.12
CA MET A 67 -3.38 -14.13 -3.13
C MET A 67 -3.85 -15.49 -3.67
N MET A 68 -4.28 -15.57 -4.93
CA MET A 68 -4.67 -16.83 -5.57
C MET A 68 -3.49 -17.79 -5.74
N PHE A 69 -2.33 -17.29 -6.18
CA PHE A 69 -1.12 -18.10 -6.26
C PHE A 69 -0.64 -18.55 -4.87
N SER A 70 -0.75 -17.70 -3.85
CA SER A 70 -0.44 -18.03 -2.47
C SER A 70 -1.32 -19.16 -1.95
N LEU A 71 -2.63 -19.11 -2.21
CA LEU A 71 -3.57 -20.17 -1.84
C LEU A 71 -3.22 -21.51 -2.53
N PHE A 72 -2.93 -21.47 -3.83
CA PHE A 72 -2.48 -22.63 -4.58
C PHE A 72 -1.19 -23.21 -3.98
N ALA A 73 -0.19 -22.37 -3.73
CA ALA A 73 1.07 -22.77 -3.14
C ALA A 73 0.89 -23.35 -1.72
N ALA A 74 -0.02 -22.76 -0.93
CA ALA A 74 -0.34 -23.20 0.42
C ALA A 74 -0.99 -24.59 0.48
N PHE A 75 -1.67 -25.05 -0.57
CA PHE A 75 -2.26 -26.38 -0.62
C PHE A 75 -1.46 -27.41 -1.40
N VAL A 76 -0.67 -27.00 -2.40
CA VAL A 76 0.14 -27.93 -3.20
C VAL A 76 1.52 -28.09 -2.60
N PHE A 77 2.26 -26.99 -2.45
CA PHE A 77 3.67 -27.04 -2.07
C PHE A 77 3.84 -27.23 -0.57
N THR A 78 3.06 -26.53 0.25
CA THR A 78 3.23 -26.57 1.71
C THR A 78 3.06 -27.98 2.29
N PRO A 79 1.98 -28.75 2.01
CA PRO A 79 1.86 -30.10 2.52
C PRO A 79 2.94 -31.03 1.96
N TYR A 80 3.31 -30.87 0.69
CA TYR A 80 4.38 -31.64 0.07
C TYR A 80 5.72 -31.43 0.79
N PHE A 81 6.15 -30.19 0.97
CA PHE A 81 7.42 -29.88 1.63
C PHE A 81 7.42 -30.27 3.12
N ILE A 82 6.30 -30.13 3.82
CA ILE A 82 6.17 -30.60 5.20
C ILE A 82 6.38 -32.11 5.29
N MET A 83 5.88 -32.89 4.34
CA MET A 83 6.08 -34.34 4.31
C MET A 83 7.54 -34.70 3.98
N VAL A 84 8.17 -33.98 3.06
CA VAL A 84 9.58 -34.21 2.68
C VAL A 84 10.54 -33.84 3.82
N PHE A 85 10.28 -32.74 4.51
CA PHE A 85 11.13 -32.21 5.59
C PHE A 85 10.56 -32.46 6.99
N ALA A 86 9.77 -33.53 7.15
CA ALA A 86 9.10 -33.84 8.41
C ALA A 86 10.13 -34.06 9.55
N PRO A 87 10.14 -33.22 10.60
CA PRO A 87 11.06 -33.41 11.72
C PRO A 87 10.65 -34.64 12.54
N PRO A 88 11.59 -35.31 13.22
CA PRO A 88 11.24 -36.38 14.15
C PRO A 88 10.35 -35.84 15.28
N LEU A 89 9.36 -36.65 15.71
CA LEU A 89 8.35 -36.29 16.73
C LEU A 89 8.94 -35.69 18.01
N ASN A 90 10.12 -36.15 18.44
CA ASN A 90 10.80 -35.64 19.63
C ASN A 90 11.23 -34.17 19.48
N VAL A 91 11.66 -33.77 18.28
CA VAL A 91 12.02 -32.38 17.98
C VAL A 91 10.75 -31.52 17.92
N LEU A 92 9.69 -32.02 17.28
CA LEU A 92 8.39 -31.33 17.23
C LEU A 92 7.84 -31.05 18.64
N ARG A 93 7.90 -32.04 19.55
CA ARG A 93 7.49 -31.87 20.96
C ARG A 93 8.32 -30.82 21.70
N LYS A 94 9.63 -30.77 21.45
CA LYS A 94 10.50 -29.77 22.07
C LYS A 94 10.18 -28.36 21.57
N MET A 95 9.92 -28.22 20.27
CA MET A 95 9.46 -26.95 19.66
C MET A 95 8.11 -26.52 20.24
N HIS A 96 7.14 -27.43 20.29
CA HIS A 96 5.81 -27.14 20.83
C HIS A 96 5.84 -26.74 22.31
N LYS A 97 6.66 -27.40 23.14
CA LYS A 97 6.84 -27.00 24.56
C LYS A 97 7.43 -25.60 24.73
N LYS A 98 8.30 -25.18 23.81
CA LYS A 98 8.85 -23.82 23.82
C LYS A 98 7.77 -22.81 23.44
N GLU A 99 7.03 -23.08 22.37
CA GLU A 99 5.89 -22.26 21.93
C GLU A 99 4.80 -22.19 23.01
N GLU A 100 4.43 -23.30 23.66
CA GLU A 100 3.46 -23.29 24.77
C GLU A 100 3.91 -22.40 25.93
N LYS A 101 5.22 -22.35 26.23
CA LYS A 101 5.73 -21.51 27.31
C LYS A 101 5.60 -20.03 26.98
N GLU A 102 5.87 -19.65 25.74
CA GLU A 102 5.69 -18.29 25.23
C GLU A 102 4.19 -17.94 25.12
N ALA A 103 3.38 -18.85 24.59
CA ALA A 103 1.95 -18.71 24.45
C ALA A 103 1.23 -18.66 25.80
N LYS A 104 1.74 -19.28 26.87
CA LYS A 104 1.13 -19.22 28.22
C LYS A 104 1.03 -17.81 28.77
N ILE A 105 2.01 -16.96 28.49
CA ILE A 105 2.00 -15.56 28.95
C ILE A 105 0.89 -14.80 28.20
N MET A 106 0.85 -14.93 26.87
CA MET A 106 -0.21 -14.35 26.05
C MET A 106 -1.59 -14.91 26.41
N PHE A 107 -1.70 -16.22 26.63
CA PHE A 107 -2.93 -16.90 27.01
C PHE A 107 -3.43 -16.42 28.37
N SER A 108 -2.55 -16.25 29.35
CA SER A 108 -2.92 -15.71 30.66
C SER A 108 -3.41 -14.26 30.56
N PHE A 109 -2.78 -13.43 29.73
CA PHE A 109 -3.24 -12.07 29.47
C PHE A 109 -4.60 -12.06 28.76
N PHE A 110 -4.74 -12.86 27.70
CA PHE A 110 -5.98 -12.98 26.93
C PHE A 110 -7.11 -13.48 27.82
N HIS A 111 -6.89 -14.56 28.58
CA HIS A 111 -7.90 -15.11 29.48
C HIS A 111 -8.23 -14.15 30.63
N SER A 112 -7.27 -13.41 31.20
CA SER A 112 -7.56 -12.46 32.28
C SER A 112 -8.38 -11.26 31.80
N THR A 113 -8.11 -10.76 30.59
CA THR A 113 -8.68 -9.51 30.07
C THR A 113 -9.91 -9.76 29.20
N ILE A 114 -9.80 -10.65 28.21
CA ILE A 114 -10.86 -10.92 27.23
C ILE A 114 -11.97 -11.77 27.85
N SER A 115 -11.66 -12.72 28.75
CA SER A 115 -12.70 -13.53 29.41
C SER A 115 -13.67 -12.67 30.23
N LYS A 116 -13.16 -11.62 30.89
CA LYS A 116 -14.00 -10.67 31.64
C LYS A 116 -14.92 -9.87 30.73
N LEU A 117 -14.44 -9.54 29.53
CA LEU A 117 -15.22 -8.82 28.51
C LEU A 117 -16.44 -9.63 28.05
N PHE A 118 -16.29 -10.94 27.87
CA PHE A 118 -17.38 -11.83 27.44
C PHE A 118 -18.28 -12.29 28.57
N ASN A 119 -17.72 -12.59 29.75
CA ASN A 119 -18.48 -13.20 30.85
C ASN A 119 -19.19 -12.18 31.74
N THR A 120 -18.78 -10.91 31.71
CA THR A 120 -19.37 -9.88 32.55
C THR A 120 -19.97 -8.77 31.70
N LYS A 121 -21.30 -8.65 31.72
CA LYS A 121 -22.06 -7.70 30.89
C LYS A 121 -21.58 -6.26 31.03
N ILE A 122 -21.22 -5.81 32.24
CA ILE A 122 -20.74 -4.43 32.47
C ILE A 122 -19.46 -4.13 31.68
N TYR A 123 -18.49 -5.05 31.66
CA TYR A 123 -17.25 -4.86 30.90
C TYR A 123 -17.51 -4.91 29.39
N GLY A 124 -18.34 -5.84 28.93
CA GLY A 124 -18.74 -5.91 27.51
C GLY A 124 -19.42 -4.63 27.02
N TRP A 125 -20.40 -4.11 27.77
CA TRP A 125 -21.12 -2.89 27.42
C TRP A 125 -20.26 -1.63 27.57
N SER A 126 -19.43 -1.51 28.61
CA SER A 126 -18.52 -0.37 28.76
C SER A 126 -17.47 -0.32 27.65
N PHE A 127 -16.93 -1.47 27.22
CA PHE A 127 -16.03 -1.52 26.07
C PHE A 127 -16.73 -1.12 24.77
N LEU A 128 -17.96 -1.61 24.53
CA LEU A 128 -18.73 -1.25 23.34
C LEU A 128 -19.02 0.27 23.32
N ILE A 129 -19.48 0.83 24.44
CA ILE A 129 -19.72 2.27 24.57
C ILE A 129 -18.41 3.04 24.36
N GLY A 130 -17.31 2.57 24.95
CA GLY A 130 -15.98 3.15 24.76
C GLY A 130 -15.54 3.15 23.29
N LEU A 131 -15.77 2.06 22.56
CA LEU A 131 -15.48 1.95 21.13
C LEU A 131 -16.32 2.95 20.31
N VAL A 132 -17.62 3.05 20.60
CA VAL A 132 -18.53 3.98 19.92
C VAL A 132 -18.12 5.43 20.20
N VAL A 133 -17.81 5.77 21.45
CA VAL A 133 -17.33 7.10 21.82
C VAL A 133 -16.00 7.42 21.14
N ALA A 134 -15.04 6.49 21.15
CA ALA A 134 -13.76 6.66 20.46
C ALA A 134 -13.92 6.84 18.95
N PHE A 135 -14.88 6.13 18.34
CA PHE A 135 -15.24 6.31 16.94
C PHE A 135 -15.75 7.73 16.66
N PHE A 136 -16.69 8.25 17.46
CA PHE A 136 -17.20 9.61 17.27
C PHE A 136 -16.15 10.69 17.58
N ILE A 137 -15.26 10.47 18.55
CA ILE A 137 -14.12 11.35 18.82
C ILE A 137 -13.16 11.36 17.62
N SER A 138 -12.88 10.20 17.04
CA SER A 138 -12.02 10.11 15.84
C SER A 138 -12.67 10.83 14.65
N MET A 139 -13.99 10.72 14.50
CA MET A 139 -14.72 11.39 13.43
C MET A 139 -14.78 12.91 13.63
N SER A 140 -14.87 13.41 14.87
CA SER A 140 -14.89 14.84 15.15
C SER A 140 -13.56 15.54 14.85
N MET A 141 -12.45 14.80 14.82
CA MET A 141 -11.13 15.34 14.43
C MET A 141 -11.09 15.83 12.98
N PHE A 142 -11.96 15.32 12.09
CA PHE A 142 -12.13 15.86 10.75
C PHE A 142 -12.76 17.26 10.78
N TYR A 143 -13.76 17.47 11.64
CA TYR A 143 -14.43 18.77 11.80
C TYR A 143 -13.50 19.82 12.41
N THR A 144 -12.70 19.45 13.41
CA THR A 144 -11.74 20.35 14.03
C THR A 144 -10.50 20.62 13.17
N THR A 145 -10.41 20.02 11.97
CA THR A 145 -9.27 20.09 11.04
C THR A 145 -7.92 19.68 11.65
N SER A 146 -7.95 18.98 12.79
CA SER A 146 -6.75 18.52 13.49
C SER A 146 -5.99 17.45 12.68
N VAL A 147 -6.71 16.76 11.77
CA VAL A 147 -6.13 15.87 10.76
C VAL A 147 -6.51 16.42 9.38
N PRO A 148 -5.63 17.21 8.72
CA PRO A 148 -5.93 17.76 7.40
C PRO A 148 -6.01 16.63 6.38
N VAL A 149 -7.13 16.56 5.67
CA VAL A 149 -7.30 15.62 4.55
C VAL A 149 -6.47 16.11 3.37
N LYS A 150 -5.39 15.39 3.06
CA LYS A 150 -4.61 15.58 1.84
C LYS A 150 -4.91 14.41 0.90
N MET A 151 -5.30 14.68 -0.34
CA MET A 151 -5.55 13.61 -1.32
C MET A 151 -4.26 12.89 -1.70
N LEU A 152 -3.14 13.61 -1.80
CA LEU A 152 -1.81 13.06 -2.04
C LEU A 152 -0.79 13.83 -1.21
N PRO A 153 0.20 13.15 -0.59
CA PRO A 153 1.32 13.83 0.04
C PRO A 153 2.16 14.54 -1.03
N LEU A 154 2.81 15.62 -0.63
CA LEU A 154 3.83 16.25 -1.46
C LEU A 154 5.01 15.28 -1.57
N ASP A 155 5.39 14.92 -2.80
CA ASP A 155 6.49 14.00 -3.05
C ASP A 155 7.78 14.76 -3.34
N ASN A 156 8.91 14.27 -2.83
CA ASN A 156 10.21 14.88 -3.08
C ASN A 156 10.87 14.23 -4.31
N LYS A 157 10.42 14.63 -5.50
CA LYS A 157 10.94 14.13 -6.78
C LYS A 157 12.14 14.94 -7.27
N SER A 158 13.03 14.30 -8.02
CA SER A 158 14.15 14.96 -8.71
C SER A 158 13.72 15.72 -9.97
N GLU A 159 12.44 16.10 -10.06
CA GLU A 159 11.90 16.90 -11.15
C GLU A 159 10.74 17.77 -10.66
N PHE A 160 10.55 18.91 -11.29
CA PHE A 160 9.33 19.70 -11.19
C PHE A 160 9.04 20.40 -12.51
N GLY A 161 7.77 20.79 -12.70
CA GLY A 161 7.33 21.50 -13.89
C GLY A 161 6.95 22.93 -13.58
N VAL A 162 7.33 23.86 -14.45
CA VAL A 162 6.83 25.24 -14.45
C VAL A 162 5.94 25.43 -15.66
N VAL A 163 4.71 25.88 -15.43
CA VAL A 163 3.71 26.10 -16.47
C VAL A 163 3.66 27.59 -16.78
N LEU A 164 3.68 27.95 -18.07
CA LEU A 164 3.63 29.33 -18.56
C LEU A 164 2.36 29.54 -19.41
N ASP A 165 1.57 30.52 -19.02
CA ASP A 165 0.41 31.01 -19.78
C ASP A 165 0.67 32.45 -20.24
N MET A 166 0.91 32.65 -21.54
CA MET A 166 0.99 33.98 -22.15
C MET A 166 -0.42 34.46 -22.53
N PRO A 167 -0.63 35.78 -22.76
CA PRO A 167 -1.91 36.27 -23.28
C PRO A 167 -2.33 35.57 -24.57
N ASP A 168 -3.63 35.30 -24.72
CA ASP A 168 -4.19 34.64 -25.90
C ASP A 168 -3.81 35.39 -27.19
N GLY A 169 -3.45 34.63 -28.22
CA GLY A 169 -2.96 35.19 -29.49
C GLY A 169 -1.47 35.55 -29.51
N THR A 170 -0.73 35.30 -28.42
CA THR A 170 0.73 35.42 -28.42
C THR A 170 1.36 34.46 -29.44
N ALA A 171 2.24 34.97 -30.29
CA ALA A 171 2.96 34.16 -31.26
C ALA A 171 3.91 33.17 -30.59
N LEU A 172 4.02 31.96 -31.14
CA LEU A 172 4.85 30.87 -30.61
C LEU A 172 6.30 31.29 -30.32
N ALA A 173 6.90 32.11 -31.20
CA ALA A 173 8.27 32.59 -31.04
C ALA A 173 8.45 33.46 -29.78
N ASN A 174 7.42 34.22 -29.39
CA ASN A 174 7.44 35.02 -28.17
C ASN A 174 7.37 34.11 -26.94
N THR A 175 6.48 33.12 -26.95
CA THR A 175 6.37 32.10 -25.88
C THR A 175 7.69 31.34 -25.73
N ALA A 176 8.29 30.87 -26.82
CA ALA A 176 9.59 30.20 -26.83
C ALA A 176 10.71 31.09 -26.28
N SER A 177 10.72 32.38 -26.64
CA SER A 177 11.69 33.35 -26.14
C SER A 177 11.54 33.59 -24.64
N THR A 178 10.31 33.66 -24.13
CA THR A 178 10.02 33.79 -22.69
C THR A 178 10.45 32.54 -21.92
N LEU A 179 10.10 31.35 -22.40
CA LEU A 179 10.55 30.08 -21.83
C LEU A 179 12.08 30.00 -21.78
N HIS A 180 12.75 30.42 -22.84
CA HIS A 180 14.21 30.44 -22.89
C HIS A 180 14.82 31.37 -21.83
N LYS A 181 14.28 32.57 -21.65
CA LYS A 181 14.71 33.50 -20.59
C LYS A 181 14.49 32.91 -19.20
N MET A 182 13.34 32.29 -18.95
CA MET A 182 13.06 31.60 -17.68
C MET A 182 14.05 30.46 -17.44
N ALA A 183 14.34 29.65 -18.46
CA ALA A 183 15.31 28.56 -18.37
C ALA A 183 16.73 29.07 -18.05
N GLN A 184 17.15 30.22 -18.59
CA GLN A 184 18.45 30.82 -18.25
C GLN A 184 18.54 31.23 -16.79
N VAL A 185 17.47 31.77 -16.21
CA VAL A 185 17.43 32.12 -14.78
C VAL A 185 17.50 30.87 -13.91
N LEU A 186 16.69 29.86 -14.23
CA LEU A 186 16.62 28.60 -13.49
C LEU A 186 17.93 27.79 -13.55
N ARG A 187 18.66 27.85 -14.67
CA ARG A 187 19.96 27.18 -14.84
C ARG A 187 21.02 27.67 -13.84
N ASN A 188 20.87 28.85 -13.25
CA ASN A 188 21.81 29.37 -12.26
C ASN A 188 21.63 28.73 -10.86
N MET A 189 20.58 27.94 -10.65
CA MET A 189 20.37 27.22 -9.39
C MET A 189 21.28 25.98 -9.34
N PRO A 190 22.04 25.77 -8.24
CA PRO A 190 22.99 24.67 -8.15
C PRO A 190 22.33 23.28 -8.17
N GLU A 191 21.06 23.19 -7.76
CA GLU A 191 20.32 21.92 -7.74
C GLU A 191 19.78 21.53 -9.13
N VAL A 192 19.87 22.38 -10.15
CA VAL A 192 19.31 22.12 -11.49
C VAL A 192 20.34 21.46 -12.40
N VAL A 193 20.03 20.25 -12.87
CA VAL A 193 20.90 19.46 -13.76
C VAL A 193 20.56 19.71 -15.22
N ALA A 194 19.27 19.72 -15.55
CA ALA A 194 18.80 19.87 -16.92
C ALA A 194 17.45 20.58 -16.96
N ILE A 195 17.19 21.27 -18.07
CA ILE A 195 15.91 21.93 -18.32
C ILE A 195 15.49 21.58 -19.74
N GLN A 196 14.25 21.17 -19.91
CA GLN A 196 13.61 20.97 -21.20
C GLN A 196 12.45 21.96 -21.35
N SER A 197 12.34 22.60 -22.51
CA SER A 197 11.29 23.57 -22.81
C SER A 197 10.33 23.04 -23.87
N TYR A 198 9.05 23.14 -23.59
CA TYR A 198 7.96 22.78 -24.50
C TYR A 198 7.16 24.06 -24.80
N SER A 199 7.18 24.52 -26.04
CA SER A 199 6.50 25.75 -26.47
C SER A 199 5.35 25.39 -27.39
N GLY A 200 4.15 25.86 -27.09
CA GLY A 200 2.95 25.55 -27.86
C GLY A 200 2.51 24.08 -27.77
N THR A 201 3.08 23.32 -26.85
CA THR A 201 2.81 21.89 -26.66
C THR A 201 3.08 21.51 -25.20
N ALA A 202 2.38 20.50 -24.72
CA ALA A 202 2.56 19.95 -23.38
C ALA A 202 3.82 19.07 -23.29
N LYS A 203 4.41 18.98 -22.10
CA LYS A 203 5.46 17.99 -21.82
C LYS A 203 4.87 16.57 -21.77
N PRO A 204 5.70 15.51 -21.86
CA PRO A 204 5.26 14.14 -21.60
C PRO A 204 4.53 14.03 -20.26
N PHE A 205 3.38 13.37 -20.27
CA PHE A 205 2.48 13.37 -19.12
C PHE A 205 3.11 12.66 -17.90
N ASP A 206 3.25 13.40 -16.80
CA ASP A 206 3.51 12.85 -15.47
C ASP A 206 2.19 12.66 -14.70
N PHE A 207 2.22 12.16 -13.47
CA PHE A 207 1.00 11.97 -12.67
C PHE A 207 0.22 13.29 -12.48
N ASN A 208 0.90 14.43 -12.33
CA ASN A 208 0.27 15.73 -12.12
C ASN A 208 -0.36 16.27 -13.41
N GLY A 209 0.33 16.15 -14.55
CA GLY A 209 -0.19 16.43 -15.88
C GLY A 209 -1.33 15.51 -16.28
N LEU A 210 -1.30 14.27 -15.79
CA LEU A 210 -2.41 13.38 -15.42
C LEU A 210 -3.59 14.19 -14.89
N VAL A 211 -3.60 14.36 -13.57
CA VAL A 211 -4.70 14.95 -12.79
C VAL A 211 -5.18 16.31 -13.32
N ARG A 212 -4.29 17.15 -13.85
CA ARG A 212 -4.61 18.52 -14.30
C ARG A 212 -4.90 18.66 -15.79
N HIS A 213 -4.88 17.56 -16.56
CA HIS A 213 -5.14 17.57 -18.00
C HIS A 213 -4.18 18.44 -18.82
N TYR A 214 -2.91 18.52 -18.42
CA TYR A 214 -1.92 19.36 -19.12
C TYR A 214 -1.64 18.90 -20.55
N TYR A 215 -1.88 17.62 -20.87
CA TYR A 215 -1.77 17.09 -22.23
C TYR A 215 -2.73 17.75 -23.25
N LEU A 216 -3.72 18.53 -22.79
CA LEU A 216 -4.62 19.31 -23.66
C LEU A 216 -4.01 20.66 -24.10
N ARG A 217 -2.89 21.09 -23.49
CA ARG A 217 -2.22 22.36 -23.79
C ARG A 217 -1.49 22.27 -25.13
N GLN A 218 -2.04 22.94 -26.14
CA GLN A 218 -1.57 22.88 -27.54
C GLN A 218 -1.64 24.25 -28.24
N THR A 219 -1.86 25.33 -27.50
CA THR A 219 -1.98 26.67 -28.08
C THR A 219 -0.63 27.39 -28.12
N PRO A 220 -0.34 28.26 -29.12
CA PRO A 220 0.94 28.98 -29.21
C PRO A 220 1.29 29.85 -28.00
N SER A 221 0.29 30.29 -27.23
CA SER A 221 0.44 31.09 -26.01
C SER A 221 0.79 30.26 -24.77
N GLU A 222 0.65 28.93 -24.83
CA GLU A 222 0.99 28.04 -23.72
C GLU A 222 2.43 27.52 -23.84
N GLY A 223 3.06 27.32 -22.68
CA GLY A 223 4.37 26.69 -22.59
C GLY A 223 4.57 25.96 -21.28
N GLU A 224 5.57 25.06 -21.25
CA GLU A 224 5.99 24.34 -20.06
C GLU A 224 7.51 24.20 -20.02
N LEU A 225 8.09 24.28 -18.83
CA LEU A 225 9.46 23.88 -18.54
C LEU A 225 9.43 22.65 -17.65
N GLN A 226 10.17 21.61 -18.05
CA GLN A 226 10.50 20.47 -17.19
C GLN A 226 11.91 20.67 -16.65
N ILE A 227 12.02 20.82 -15.33
CA ILE A 227 13.28 21.03 -14.63
C ILE A 227 13.67 19.70 -13.98
N GLN A 228 14.86 19.22 -14.31
CA GLN A 228 15.49 18.07 -13.65
C GLN A 228 16.42 18.59 -12.55
N LEU A 229 16.19 18.11 -11.34
CA LEU A 229 17.01 18.37 -10.18
C LEU A 229 18.03 17.25 -9.96
N VAL A 230 19.05 17.54 -9.15
CA VAL A 230 19.94 16.52 -8.59
C VAL A 230 19.12 15.52 -7.75
N GLU A 231 19.60 14.27 -7.68
CA GLU A 231 19.08 13.22 -6.82
C GLU A 231 18.82 13.71 -5.39
N LYS A 232 17.75 13.20 -4.78
CA LYS A 232 17.31 13.63 -3.43
C LYS A 232 18.37 13.41 -2.34
N SER A 233 19.32 12.51 -2.57
CA SER A 233 20.42 12.21 -1.65
C SER A 233 21.55 13.24 -1.67
N GLU A 234 21.60 14.07 -2.72
CA GLU A 234 22.69 15.02 -2.96
C GLU A 234 22.24 16.49 -2.81
N ARG A 235 21.01 16.71 -2.34
CA ARG A 235 20.45 18.05 -2.10
C ARG A 235 19.77 18.14 -0.75
N ASP A 236 19.96 19.27 -0.07
CA ASP A 236 19.37 19.53 1.25
C ASP A 236 17.91 20.00 1.14
N ARG A 237 17.60 20.79 0.10
CA ARG A 237 16.26 21.33 -0.13
C ARG A 237 15.38 20.32 -0.86
N SER A 238 14.13 20.20 -0.42
CA SER A 238 13.11 19.42 -1.12
C SER A 238 12.71 20.08 -2.45
N SER A 239 12.11 19.31 -3.35
CA SER A 239 11.71 19.83 -4.67
C SER A 239 10.67 20.93 -4.56
N HIS A 240 9.85 20.87 -3.51
CA HIS A 240 8.83 21.87 -3.21
C HIS A 240 9.39 23.15 -2.59
N GLU A 241 10.56 23.10 -1.95
CA GLU A 241 11.25 24.30 -1.46
C GLU A 241 12.09 24.97 -2.56
N ILE A 242 12.43 24.23 -3.62
CA ILE A 242 13.17 24.72 -4.78
C ILE A 242 12.21 25.37 -5.80
N ALA A 243 11.03 24.77 -6.01
CA ALA A 243 9.97 25.28 -6.88
C ALA A 243 9.29 26.54 -6.31
#